data_AF-A0AA95G9Y7-F1
#
_entry.id   AF-A0AA95G9Y7-F1
#
_cell.length_a   1.000
_cell.length_b   1.000
_cell.length_c   1.000
_cell.angle_alpha   90.00
_cell.angle_beta   90.00
_cell.angle_gamma   90.00
#
_symmetry.space_group_name_H-M   'P 1'
#
loop_
_entity.id
_entity.type
_entity.pdbx_description
1 polymer ?
#
loop_
_entity_poly.entity_id
_entity_poly.type
_entity_poly.pdbx_seq_one_letter_code
_entity_poly.pdbx_strand_id
1 'polypeptide(L)'
;MKKKYLAIGLLVFGACGKKENTESSNKNIEGNEYFWQDPNPALSSEVNNLIQQQLNQIKGSCKTSQFDTLCQQVSVFPSKAQPKAESEGLRVLIFDDDSMRLASFTRYSKRVLLNLRENENGNFLEDTEDLKIPLAVKNILLDTLANDKYEKIPYELLNRSKSLFKNYFSNSIHGTNNLHGSLIFNYLANNSPSSQFIIAYSNKTDILRKLLTSNDSEEVKLEKISKYFNSNAESLIRNINDYNINFVSLSRGVSRDYYLGMSVSNNLKLKIEQLYYDKFLNRIANETNAVLVQSAADPEYHINKNDPFYFSDCTKNNNRIRVAFVGEYNHSFSKLGSRESKYIETNKKAEQCTDVFINIPNDE
;
A
#
# COMPACT_ATOMS: atom_id res chain seq x y z
N MET A 1 -57.47 -21.75 30.71
CA MET A 1 -58.22 -20.60 30.10
C MET A 1 -57.53 -19.29 30.49
N LYS A 2 -57.69 -18.22 29.67
CA LYS A 2 -57.81 -16.76 30.02
C LYS A 2 -57.08 -16.24 31.29
N LYS A 3 -56.29 -15.14 31.34
CA LYS A 3 -55.82 -14.03 30.44
C LYS A 3 -54.48 -13.51 31.07
N LYS A 4 -53.47 -12.95 30.39
CA LYS A 4 -53.34 -11.71 29.57
C LYS A 4 -53.56 -10.37 30.30
N TYR A 5 -52.46 -9.68 30.63
CA TYR A 5 -52.19 -8.21 30.60
C TYR A 5 -50.66 -8.04 30.39
N LEU A 6 -50.04 -7.08 29.67
CA LEU A 6 -50.41 -5.91 28.84
C LEU A 6 -50.28 -4.50 29.49
N ALA A 7 -49.73 -3.56 28.71
CA ALA A 7 -49.34 -2.15 28.99
C ALA A 7 -48.09 -1.96 29.87
N ILE A 8 -47.03 -1.18 29.56
CA ILE A 8 -46.75 0.00 28.69
C ILE A 8 -47.06 1.36 29.35
N GLY A 9 -46.03 2.21 29.48
CA GLY A 9 -46.09 3.63 29.88
C GLY A 9 -44.77 4.09 30.54
N LEU A 10 -43.78 4.66 29.84
CA LEU A 10 -43.62 6.09 29.46
C LEU A 10 -43.48 7.09 30.62
N LEU A 11 -42.30 7.69 30.76
CA LEU A 11 -42.09 9.10 31.11
C LEU A 11 -40.74 9.59 30.55
N VAL A 12 -40.62 10.90 30.29
CA VAL A 12 -39.56 11.56 29.50
C VAL A 12 -39.24 12.93 30.14
N PHE A 13 -38.16 13.59 29.68
CA PHE A 13 -37.68 14.95 30.05
C PHE A 13 -36.96 15.04 31.42
N GLY A 14 -35.99 15.94 31.62
CA GLY A 14 -35.28 16.76 30.63
C GLY A 14 -34.55 18.01 31.19
N ALA A 15 -33.23 18.09 30.95
CA ALA A 15 -32.38 19.28 30.80
C ALA A 15 -31.99 20.22 31.99
N CYS A 16 -30.70 20.60 31.96
CA CYS A 16 -30.09 21.92 32.28
C CYS A 16 -29.77 22.40 33.73
N GLY A 17 -28.45 22.59 33.98
CA GLY A 17 -27.88 23.62 34.87
C GLY A 17 -27.24 23.09 36.18
N LYS A 18 -26.06 23.55 36.63
CA LYS A 18 -25.09 24.52 36.08
C LYS A 18 -23.65 24.18 36.56
N LYS A 19 -22.63 24.84 35.98
CA LYS A 19 -21.20 24.72 36.37
C LYS A 19 -20.94 25.17 37.81
N GLU A 20 -19.88 24.60 38.40
CA GLU A 20 -18.88 25.38 39.15
C GLU A 20 -17.47 25.02 38.65
N ASN A 21 -16.48 25.88 38.91
CA ASN A 21 -15.18 25.83 38.23
C ASN A 21 -14.13 25.04 39.02
N THR A 22 -13.35 24.21 38.32
CA THR A 22 -11.96 23.90 38.70
C THR A 22 -11.05 24.47 37.62
N GLU A 23 -10.35 25.56 37.94
CA GLU A 23 -9.25 26.06 37.12
C GLU A 23 -7.95 25.29 37.42
N SER A 24 -6.99 25.41 36.51
CA SER A 24 -5.76 24.61 36.41
C SER A 24 -6.01 23.12 36.04
N SER A 25 -5.39 22.55 35.01
CA SER A 25 -4.36 23.10 34.11
C SER A 25 -4.78 23.00 32.64
N ASN A 26 -4.59 24.09 31.90
CA ASN A 26 -4.48 24.02 30.43
C ASN A 26 -3.15 23.34 30.09
N LYS A 27 -3.11 22.00 30.18
CA LYS A 27 -2.27 21.26 29.24
C LYS A 27 -3.00 21.27 27.90
N ASN A 28 -2.57 22.15 27.02
CA ASN A 28 -2.73 21.92 25.59
C ASN A 28 -2.15 20.52 25.32
N ILE A 29 -2.98 19.56 24.90
CA ILE A 29 -2.48 18.38 24.18
C ILE A 29 -2.31 18.80 22.71
N GLU A 30 -1.48 19.83 22.51
CA GLU A 30 -0.82 20.09 21.24
C GLU A 30 0.27 19.02 21.12
N GLY A 31 -0.04 17.94 20.40
CA GLY A 31 0.84 16.79 20.32
C GLY A 31 0.12 15.46 20.53
N ASN A 32 -0.70 15.06 19.55
CA ASN A 32 -0.41 13.76 18.95
C ASN A 32 0.88 13.98 18.15
N GLU A 33 2.04 13.87 18.80
CA GLU A 33 3.32 13.89 18.12
C GLU A 33 3.38 12.64 17.24
N TYR A 34 3.38 12.83 15.92
CA TYR A 34 3.60 11.74 14.99
C TYR A 34 4.93 11.06 15.33
N PHE A 35 4.93 9.73 15.47
CA PHE A 35 6.10 8.95 15.90
C PHE A 35 7.34 9.10 14.99
N TRP A 36 7.17 9.71 13.82
CA TRP A 36 8.23 10.32 13.04
C TRP A 36 8.80 11.57 13.74
N GLN A 37 9.89 11.38 14.50
CA GLN A 37 10.76 12.51 14.86
C GLN A 37 11.28 13.18 13.59
N ASP A 38 10.81 14.42 13.34
CA ASP A 38 11.20 15.20 12.16
C ASP A 38 12.71 15.50 12.20
N PRO A 39 13.52 14.94 11.27
CA PRO A 39 14.97 15.10 11.30
C PRO A 39 15.41 16.49 10.80
N ASN A 40 14.51 17.30 10.23
CA ASN A 40 14.80 18.66 9.81
C ASN A 40 13.53 19.55 9.85
N PRO A 41 13.06 19.96 11.04
CA PRO A 41 11.81 20.72 11.19
C PRO A 41 11.77 22.05 10.42
N ALA A 42 12.95 22.66 10.19
CA ALA A 42 13.06 23.88 9.39
C ALA A 42 12.71 23.61 7.92
N LEU A 43 13.27 22.55 7.33
CA LEU A 43 13.01 22.13 5.95
C LEU A 43 11.55 21.65 5.78
N SER A 44 11.05 20.87 6.73
CA SER A 44 9.66 20.41 6.74
C SER A 44 8.68 21.57 6.85
N SER A 45 8.97 22.59 7.67
CA SER A 45 8.14 23.80 7.72
C SER A 45 8.26 24.66 6.46
N GLU A 46 9.43 24.75 5.83
CA GLU A 46 9.64 25.47 4.57
C GLU A 46 8.76 24.89 3.45
N VAL A 47 8.81 23.57 3.23
CA VAL A 47 8.05 22.92 2.15
C VAL A 47 6.54 22.95 2.41
N ASN A 48 6.09 22.76 3.66
CA ASN A 48 4.66 22.91 4.00
C ASN A 48 4.16 24.34 3.73
N ASN A 49 4.94 25.37 4.10
CA ASN A 49 4.58 26.77 3.86
C ASN A 49 4.47 27.06 2.34
N LEU A 50 5.40 26.55 1.53
CA LEU A 50 5.37 26.70 0.08
C LEU A 50 4.14 26.02 -0.54
N ILE A 51 3.81 24.79 -0.11
CA ILE A 51 2.64 24.05 -0.60
C ILE A 51 1.34 24.76 -0.18
N GLN A 52 1.25 25.26 1.06
CA GLN A 52 0.08 26.05 1.50
C GLN A 52 -0.08 27.34 0.69
N GLN A 53 1.00 28.04 0.35
CA GLN A 53 0.97 29.23 -0.51
C GLN A 53 0.50 28.92 -1.94
N GLN A 54 0.77 27.72 -2.47
CA GLN A 54 0.24 27.29 -3.77
C GLN A 54 -1.25 26.91 -3.69
N LEU A 55 -1.64 26.14 -2.67
CA LEU A 55 -3.04 25.70 -2.47
C LEU A 55 -3.99 26.88 -2.23
N ASN A 56 -3.57 27.89 -1.46
CA ASN A 56 -4.40 29.05 -1.14
C ASN A 56 -4.68 29.98 -2.34
N GLN A 57 -4.06 29.76 -3.51
CA GLN A 57 -4.37 30.50 -4.73
C GLN A 57 -5.64 29.99 -5.44
N ILE A 58 -6.04 28.74 -5.15
CA ILE A 58 -7.16 28.07 -5.81
C ILE A 58 -8.48 28.57 -5.22
N LYS A 59 -9.37 29.12 -6.06
CA LYS A 59 -10.54 29.90 -5.62
C LYS A 59 -11.75 29.06 -5.18
N GLY A 60 -11.59 27.74 -5.09
CA GLY A 60 -12.59 26.78 -4.63
C GLY A 60 -12.13 25.35 -4.90
N SER A 61 -12.93 24.33 -4.56
CA SER A 61 -12.56 22.94 -4.88
C SER A 61 -12.51 22.74 -6.40
N CYS A 62 -11.54 21.97 -6.91
CA CYS A 62 -11.43 21.70 -8.35
C CYS A 62 -12.58 20.84 -8.90
N LYS A 63 -13.43 20.28 -8.02
CA LYS A 63 -14.74 19.70 -8.38
C LYS A 63 -15.74 20.73 -8.91
N THR A 64 -15.67 21.98 -8.44
CA THR A 64 -16.62 23.07 -8.76
C THR A 64 -15.99 24.16 -9.62
N SER A 65 -14.69 24.41 -9.47
CA SER A 65 -13.99 25.54 -10.08
C SER A 65 -13.31 25.17 -11.41
N GLN A 66 -14.04 24.61 -12.37
CA GLN A 66 -13.48 24.13 -13.65
C GLN A 66 -12.83 25.23 -14.51
N PHE A 67 -13.17 26.50 -14.26
CA PHE A 67 -12.57 27.67 -14.93
C PHE A 67 -11.31 28.21 -14.22
N ASP A 68 -10.94 27.67 -13.05
CA ASP A 68 -9.68 28.01 -12.39
C ASP A 68 -8.53 27.29 -13.12
N THR A 69 -7.54 28.03 -13.59
CA THR A 69 -6.40 27.47 -14.36
C THR A 69 -5.58 26.48 -13.53
N LEU A 70 -5.56 26.63 -12.19
CA LEU A 70 -4.91 25.69 -11.29
C LEU A 70 -5.66 24.34 -11.17
N CYS A 71 -6.93 24.31 -11.55
CA CYS A 71 -7.78 23.12 -11.56
C CYS A 71 -7.87 22.42 -12.93
N GLN A 72 -7.33 23.04 -13.99
CA GLN A 72 -7.31 22.44 -15.33
C GLN A 72 -6.47 21.15 -15.35
N GLN A 73 -6.97 20.14 -16.06
CA GLN A 73 -6.32 18.83 -16.18
C GLN A 73 -5.15 18.88 -17.16
N VAL A 74 -3.98 18.48 -16.70
CA VAL A 74 -2.75 18.39 -17.48
C VAL A 74 -2.24 16.94 -17.51
N SER A 75 -1.55 16.59 -18.59
CA SER A 75 -0.98 15.25 -18.77
C SER A 75 0.36 15.14 -18.05
N VAL A 76 0.57 14.07 -17.30
CA VAL A 76 1.89 13.64 -16.81
C VAL A 76 2.16 12.23 -17.32
N PHE A 77 3.37 12.00 -17.84
CA PHE A 77 3.75 10.75 -18.48
C PHE A 77 4.57 9.85 -17.54
N PRO A 78 4.54 8.52 -17.76
CA PRO A 78 5.39 7.59 -17.04
C PRO A 78 6.87 7.92 -17.24
N SER A 79 7.63 7.72 -16.17
CA SER A 79 9.06 8.00 -16.09
C SER A 79 9.91 6.75 -16.37
N LYS A 80 11.12 6.97 -16.90
CA LYS A 80 12.09 5.92 -17.24
C LYS A 80 13.52 6.36 -16.87
N ALA A 81 13.78 6.43 -15.57
CA ALA A 81 15.07 6.82 -15.03
C ALA A 81 16.17 5.83 -15.44
N GLN A 82 17.36 6.33 -15.72
CA GLN A 82 18.52 5.46 -15.97
C GLN A 82 19.01 4.82 -14.66
N PRO A 83 19.49 3.56 -14.68
CA PRO A 83 20.13 2.94 -13.52
C PRO A 83 21.35 3.75 -13.06
N LYS A 84 21.40 4.05 -11.76
CA LYS A 84 22.54 4.70 -11.10
C LYS A 84 23.41 3.66 -10.37
N ALA A 85 24.69 3.98 -10.17
CA ALA A 85 25.57 3.21 -9.30
C ALA A 85 25.15 3.29 -7.81
N GLU A 86 24.68 4.45 -7.35
CA GLU A 86 24.25 4.66 -5.94
C GLU A 86 23.02 3.85 -5.52
N SER A 87 22.32 3.22 -6.47
CA SER A 87 21.17 2.35 -6.21
C SER A 87 21.51 0.85 -6.28
N GLU A 88 22.73 0.48 -6.65
CA GLU A 88 23.15 -0.92 -6.76
C GLU A 88 23.16 -1.60 -5.37
N GLY A 89 22.60 -2.81 -5.28
CA GLY A 89 22.31 -3.46 -3.99
C GLY A 89 21.04 -2.95 -3.30
N LEU A 90 20.42 -1.87 -3.80
CA LEU A 90 19.26 -1.20 -3.22
C LEU A 90 18.06 -1.09 -4.18
N ARG A 91 18.06 -1.80 -5.32
CA ARG A 91 16.97 -1.71 -6.32
C ARG A 91 15.78 -2.57 -5.93
N VAL A 92 14.57 -2.03 -6.05
CA VAL A 92 13.34 -2.68 -5.58
C VAL A 92 12.30 -2.78 -6.69
N LEU A 93 11.70 -3.95 -6.89
CA LEU A 93 10.46 -4.08 -7.64
C LEU A 93 9.29 -4.09 -6.65
N ILE A 94 8.30 -3.23 -6.85
CA ILE A 94 7.08 -3.18 -6.03
C ILE A 94 5.91 -3.69 -6.87
N PHE A 95 5.22 -4.71 -6.38
CA PHE A 95 4.04 -5.29 -7.05
C PHE A 95 2.79 -5.09 -6.18
N ASP A 96 1.93 -4.16 -6.59
CA ASP A 96 0.70 -3.77 -5.86
C ASP A 96 -0.34 -3.16 -6.82
N ASP A 97 -1.31 -2.40 -6.29
CA ASP A 97 -2.37 -1.73 -7.06
C ASP A 97 -1.91 -0.45 -7.82
N ASP A 98 -2.82 0.10 -8.64
CA ASP A 98 -2.58 1.24 -9.52
C ASP A 98 -2.38 2.59 -8.78
N SER A 99 -2.67 2.66 -7.48
CA SER A 99 -2.57 3.91 -6.70
C SER A 99 -1.14 4.42 -6.55
N MET A 100 -0.15 3.59 -6.88
CA MET A 100 1.25 3.98 -7.04
C MET A 100 1.49 4.97 -8.19
N ARG A 101 0.68 4.95 -9.27
CA ARG A 101 0.92 5.71 -10.52
C ARG A 101 1.18 7.20 -10.31
N LEU A 102 0.43 7.84 -9.41
CA LEU A 102 0.60 9.27 -9.12
C LEU A 102 2.03 9.58 -8.66
N ALA A 103 2.53 8.82 -7.70
CA ALA A 103 3.84 9.08 -7.08
C ALA A 103 5.01 8.71 -7.99
N SER A 104 4.85 7.70 -8.85
CA SER A 104 5.88 7.23 -9.80
C SER A 104 6.00 8.12 -11.03
N PHE A 105 4.88 8.68 -11.48
CA PHE A 105 4.84 9.63 -12.60
C PHE A 105 5.28 11.04 -12.16
N THR A 106 5.10 11.40 -10.88
CA THR A 106 5.43 12.72 -10.35
C THR A 106 6.64 12.72 -9.41
N ARG A 107 6.41 12.67 -8.09
CA ARG A 107 7.37 12.97 -7.04
C ARG A 107 8.68 12.17 -7.12
N TYR A 108 8.60 10.86 -7.37
CA TYR A 108 9.77 9.97 -7.42
C TYR A 108 10.17 9.59 -8.85
N SER A 109 9.73 10.35 -9.86
CA SER A 109 9.97 10.05 -11.28
C SER A 109 11.45 9.88 -11.64
N LYS A 110 12.35 10.62 -10.98
CA LYS A 110 13.81 10.49 -11.12
C LYS A 110 14.38 9.15 -10.63
N ARG A 111 13.59 8.37 -9.89
CA ARG A 111 13.99 7.12 -9.24
C ARG A 111 13.25 5.89 -9.78
N VAL A 112 12.23 6.06 -10.62
CA VAL A 112 11.50 4.93 -11.24
C VAL A 112 12.17 4.56 -12.56
N LEU A 113 12.78 3.37 -12.58
CA LEU A 113 13.45 2.77 -13.73
C LEU A 113 12.44 2.37 -14.81
N LEU A 114 11.31 1.81 -14.38
CA LEU A 114 10.24 1.35 -15.26
C LEU A 114 8.88 1.36 -14.56
N ASN A 115 7.87 1.76 -15.31
CA ASN A 115 6.45 1.62 -14.95
C ASN A 115 5.88 0.45 -15.75
N LEU A 116 5.26 -0.53 -15.08
CA LEU A 116 4.78 -1.77 -15.67
C LEU A 116 3.30 -2.00 -15.35
N ARG A 117 2.49 -2.35 -16.34
CA ARG A 117 1.06 -2.69 -16.17
C ARG A 117 0.77 -4.13 -16.59
N GLU A 118 0.02 -4.83 -15.76
CA GLU A 118 -0.48 -6.18 -16.04
C GLU A 118 -1.57 -6.17 -17.13
N ASN A 119 -1.40 -6.98 -18.17
CA ASN A 119 -2.42 -7.25 -19.19
C ASN A 119 -3.28 -8.50 -18.86
N GLU A 120 -4.36 -8.72 -19.61
CA GLU A 120 -5.31 -9.82 -19.33
C GLU A 120 -4.70 -11.24 -19.39
N ASN A 121 -3.54 -11.40 -20.03
CA ASN A 121 -2.78 -12.67 -20.09
C ASN A 121 -1.75 -12.81 -18.95
N GLY A 122 -1.75 -11.88 -17.99
CA GLY A 122 -0.80 -11.85 -16.86
C GLY A 122 0.62 -11.43 -17.24
N ASN A 123 0.84 -10.79 -18.39
CA ASN A 123 2.16 -10.25 -18.74
C ASN A 123 2.25 -8.78 -18.31
N PHE A 124 3.43 -8.38 -17.84
CA PHE A 124 3.73 -6.98 -17.52
C PHE A 124 4.34 -6.29 -18.74
N LEU A 125 3.64 -5.29 -19.24
CA LEU A 125 4.09 -4.42 -20.33
C LEU A 125 4.44 -3.04 -19.77
N GLU A 126 5.31 -2.30 -20.46
CA GLU A 126 5.61 -0.91 -20.10
C GLU A 126 4.34 -0.06 -20.14
N ASP A 127 4.04 0.66 -19.05
CA ASP A 127 2.93 1.59 -19.01
C ASP A 127 3.30 2.84 -19.83
N THR A 128 2.47 3.17 -20.82
CA THR A 128 2.67 4.33 -21.72
C THR A 128 1.45 5.27 -21.71
N GLU A 129 0.43 4.99 -20.90
CA GLU A 129 -0.70 5.90 -20.72
C GLU A 129 -0.29 7.11 -19.89
N ASP A 130 -0.89 8.27 -20.16
CA ASP A 130 -0.64 9.48 -19.39
C ASP A 130 -1.69 9.66 -18.27
N LEU A 131 -1.24 10.15 -17.12
CA LEU A 131 -2.09 10.46 -15.98
C LEU A 131 -2.58 11.92 -16.09
N LYS A 132 -3.90 12.12 -16.14
CA LYS A 132 -4.50 13.46 -16.01
C LYS A 132 -4.54 13.86 -14.53
N ILE A 133 -3.94 15.02 -14.20
CA ILE A 133 -4.00 15.63 -12.87
C ILE A 133 -4.26 17.14 -12.97
N PRO A 134 -4.82 17.81 -11.94
CA PRO A 134 -4.91 19.26 -11.90
C PRO A 134 -3.53 19.94 -11.98
N LEU A 135 -3.43 21.08 -12.65
CA LEU A 135 -2.17 21.83 -12.80
C LEU A 135 -1.49 22.14 -11.45
N ALA A 136 -2.23 22.56 -10.42
CA ALA A 136 -1.64 22.78 -9.10
C ALA A 136 -1.07 21.48 -8.46
N VAL A 137 -1.65 20.32 -8.76
CA VAL A 137 -1.11 19.02 -8.31
C VAL A 137 0.20 18.71 -9.02
N LYS A 138 0.31 19.00 -10.33
CA LYS A 138 1.58 18.92 -11.06
C LYS A 138 2.64 19.83 -10.41
N ASN A 139 2.30 21.09 -10.14
CA ASN A 139 3.23 22.07 -9.58
C ASN A 139 3.72 21.69 -8.17
N ILE A 140 2.86 21.06 -7.36
CA ILE A 140 3.20 20.54 -6.03
C ILE A 140 4.06 19.26 -6.15
N LEU A 141 3.67 18.29 -6.97
CA LEU A 141 4.32 16.97 -6.96
C LEU A 141 5.60 16.89 -7.83
N LEU A 142 5.64 17.56 -8.98
CA LEU A 142 6.84 17.63 -9.83
C LEU A 142 7.68 18.86 -9.52
N ASP A 143 7.11 20.06 -9.71
CA ASP A 143 7.92 21.28 -9.75
C ASP A 143 8.40 21.69 -8.34
N THR A 144 7.67 21.28 -7.29
CA THR A 144 8.09 21.41 -5.87
C THR A 144 8.71 20.11 -5.34
N LEU A 145 7.94 19.02 -5.20
CA LEU A 145 8.38 17.86 -4.42
C LEU A 145 9.33 16.90 -5.15
N ALA A 146 9.45 16.94 -6.48
CA ALA A 146 10.51 16.21 -7.20
C ALA A 146 11.83 17.01 -7.28
N ASN A 147 11.95 18.13 -6.56
CA ASN A 147 13.23 18.83 -6.36
C ASN A 147 14.13 18.03 -5.41
N ASP A 148 15.42 17.89 -5.74
CA ASP A 148 16.41 17.11 -4.99
C ASP A 148 16.53 17.51 -3.51
N LYS A 149 16.18 18.76 -3.17
CA LYS A 149 16.08 19.29 -1.79
C LYS A 149 14.89 18.73 -1.00
N TYR A 150 13.78 18.43 -1.66
CA TYR A 150 12.49 18.09 -1.04
C TYR A 150 12.02 16.64 -1.30
N GLU A 151 12.53 15.96 -2.34
CA GLU A 151 12.13 14.59 -2.75
C GLU A 151 12.25 13.56 -1.61
N LYS A 152 13.16 13.79 -0.66
CA LYS A 152 13.49 12.89 0.45
C LYS A 152 12.71 13.15 1.74
N ILE A 153 11.80 14.13 1.78
CA ILE A 153 11.03 14.47 3.00
C ILE A 153 9.86 13.49 3.18
N PRO A 154 9.77 12.70 4.27
CA PRO A 154 8.65 11.79 4.50
C PRO A 154 7.29 12.46 4.27
N TYR A 155 6.35 11.79 3.58
CA TYR A 155 5.02 12.35 3.29
C TYR A 155 4.25 12.66 4.58
N GLU A 156 4.58 11.92 5.63
CA GLU A 156 4.13 12.03 7.00
C GLU A 156 4.46 13.42 7.59
N LEU A 157 5.54 14.08 7.16
CA LEU A 157 5.89 15.43 7.59
C LEU A 157 5.13 16.53 6.80
N LEU A 158 4.38 16.17 5.75
CA LEU A 158 3.56 17.09 4.96
C LEU A 158 2.12 17.23 5.50
N ASN A 159 1.86 16.76 6.72
CA ASN A 159 0.53 16.72 7.33
C ASN A 159 -0.15 18.09 7.45
N ARG A 160 0.59 19.20 7.57
CA ARG A 160 -0.01 20.57 7.58
C ARG A 160 -0.62 20.97 6.23
N SER A 161 -0.26 20.30 5.13
CA SER A 161 -0.84 20.50 3.79
C SER A 161 -1.89 19.44 3.42
N LYS A 162 -1.88 18.26 4.06
CA LYS A 162 -2.75 17.09 3.78
C LYS A 162 -4.25 17.42 3.77
N SER A 163 -4.71 18.27 4.68
CA SER A 163 -6.13 18.69 4.78
C SER A 163 -6.56 19.57 3.60
N LEU A 164 -5.79 20.64 3.30
CA LEU A 164 -6.05 21.53 2.17
C LEU A 164 -6.00 20.77 0.85
N PHE A 165 -4.97 19.94 0.64
CA PHE A 165 -4.82 19.12 -0.57
C PHE A 165 -6.03 18.19 -0.79
N LYS A 166 -6.54 17.55 0.27
CA LYS A 166 -7.78 16.76 0.23
C LYS A 166 -9.01 17.60 -0.10
N ASN A 167 -9.14 18.81 0.47
CA ASN A 167 -10.27 19.70 0.19
C ASN A 167 -10.31 20.18 -1.27
N TYR A 168 -9.15 20.51 -1.85
CA TYR A 168 -9.06 20.98 -3.22
C TYR A 168 -9.19 19.85 -4.26
N PHE A 169 -8.64 18.65 -4.00
CA PHE A 169 -8.43 17.65 -5.05
C PHE A 169 -8.95 16.23 -4.77
N SER A 170 -9.61 15.94 -3.65
CA SER A 170 -10.04 14.57 -3.27
C SER A 170 -10.83 13.79 -4.33
N ASN A 171 -11.54 14.49 -5.22
CA ASN A 171 -12.35 13.90 -6.30
C ASN A 171 -11.69 14.06 -7.69
N SER A 172 -10.46 14.58 -7.75
CA SER A 172 -9.77 15.01 -8.98
C SER A 172 -8.41 14.32 -9.19
N ILE A 173 -8.05 13.38 -8.32
CA ILE A 173 -6.76 12.64 -8.33
C ILE A 173 -6.95 11.11 -8.35
N HIS A 174 -8.08 10.60 -7.82
CA HIS A 174 -8.25 9.15 -7.59
C HIS A 174 -9.28 8.51 -8.52
N GLY A 175 -8.84 7.50 -9.26
CA GLY A 175 -9.70 6.52 -9.95
C GLY A 175 -10.04 5.29 -9.08
N THR A 176 -9.31 5.06 -7.99
CA THR A 176 -9.47 3.89 -7.11
C THR A 176 -9.62 4.30 -5.63
N ASN A 177 -10.56 3.65 -4.94
CA ASN A 177 -10.82 3.84 -3.49
C ASN A 177 -9.77 3.15 -2.58
N ASN A 178 -8.66 2.70 -3.15
CA ASN A 178 -7.66 1.86 -2.52
C ASN A 178 -6.32 2.60 -2.62
N LEU A 179 -5.78 3.04 -1.48
CA LEU A 179 -4.55 3.86 -1.44
C LEU A 179 -3.30 3.04 -1.06
N HIS A 180 -3.44 1.71 -1.01
CA HIS A 180 -2.48 0.80 -0.41
C HIS A 180 -1.13 0.79 -1.14
N GLY A 181 -1.12 0.59 -2.45
CA GLY A 181 0.12 0.68 -3.24
C GLY A 181 0.80 2.04 -3.06
N SER A 182 0.03 3.13 -3.04
CA SER A 182 0.52 4.49 -2.79
C SER A 182 1.23 4.62 -1.44
N LEU A 183 0.65 4.07 -0.36
CA LEU A 183 1.26 4.07 0.98
C LEU A 183 2.57 3.27 0.99
N ILE A 184 2.56 2.03 0.48
CA ILE A 184 3.73 1.16 0.40
C ILE A 184 4.87 1.82 -0.38
N PHE A 185 4.58 2.37 -1.57
CA PHE A 185 5.62 2.98 -2.40
C PHE A 185 6.15 4.28 -1.78
N ASN A 186 5.30 5.16 -1.22
CA ASN A 186 5.78 6.36 -0.55
C ASN A 186 6.67 6.01 0.66
N TYR A 187 6.27 5.03 1.49
CA TYR A 187 7.06 4.59 2.63
C TYR A 187 8.44 4.07 2.20
N LEU A 188 8.50 3.18 1.21
CA LEU A 188 9.77 2.65 0.68
C LEU A 188 10.65 3.73 0.03
N ALA A 189 10.04 4.65 -0.73
CA ALA A 189 10.76 5.74 -1.38
C ALA A 189 11.36 6.75 -0.38
N ASN A 190 10.68 7.00 0.75
CA ASN A 190 11.17 7.87 1.81
C ASN A 190 12.26 7.19 2.67
N ASN A 191 12.04 5.93 3.07
CA ASN A 191 12.94 5.21 3.97
C ASN A 191 14.25 4.75 3.30
N SER A 192 14.26 4.52 1.99
CA SER A 192 15.49 4.18 1.24
C SER A 192 15.78 5.22 0.14
N PRO A 193 16.29 6.42 0.48
CA PRO A 193 16.39 7.55 -0.45
C PRO A 193 17.35 7.35 -1.63
N SER A 194 18.21 6.31 -1.59
CA SER A 194 19.10 5.93 -2.70
C SER A 194 18.52 4.84 -3.61
N SER A 195 17.45 4.15 -3.16
CA SER A 195 16.78 3.13 -3.98
C SER A 195 16.18 3.72 -5.25
N GLN A 196 16.27 2.93 -6.32
CA GLN A 196 15.50 3.08 -7.55
C GLN A 196 14.54 1.89 -7.72
N PHE A 197 13.44 2.12 -8.44
CA PHE A 197 12.26 1.26 -8.40
C PHE A 197 11.80 0.79 -9.77
N ILE A 198 11.32 -0.45 -9.85
CA ILE A 198 10.34 -0.87 -10.85
C ILE A 198 8.98 -0.91 -10.17
N ILE A 199 7.98 -0.30 -10.79
CA ILE A 199 6.61 -0.24 -10.26
C ILE A 199 5.70 -1.09 -11.14
N ALA A 200 5.16 -2.18 -10.59
CA ALA A 200 4.29 -3.11 -11.28
C ALA A 200 2.84 -3.01 -10.76
N TYR A 201 1.93 -2.56 -11.63
CA TYR A 201 0.50 -2.39 -11.34
C TYR A 201 -0.28 -3.66 -11.67
N SER A 202 -0.96 -4.21 -10.67
CA SER A 202 -1.76 -5.43 -10.82
C SER A 202 -3.23 -5.17 -11.16
N ASN A 203 -3.78 -5.95 -12.09
CA ASN A 203 -5.21 -6.10 -12.38
C ASN A 203 -5.76 -7.48 -11.93
N LYS A 204 -4.92 -8.27 -11.25
CA LYS A 204 -5.14 -9.64 -10.74
C LYS A 204 -6.50 -9.90 -10.10
N THR A 205 -7.01 -8.95 -9.30
CA THR A 205 -8.31 -9.09 -8.62
C THR A 205 -9.43 -9.39 -9.60
N ASP A 206 -9.47 -8.68 -10.75
CA ASP A 206 -10.51 -8.86 -11.75
C ASP A 206 -10.18 -9.95 -12.77
N ILE A 207 -8.90 -10.13 -13.13
CA ILE A 207 -8.48 -11.19 -14.06
C ILE A 207 -8.76 -12.58 -13.47
N LEU A 208 -8.26 -12.86 -12.25
CA LEU A 208 -8.53 -14.14 -11.58
C LEU A 208 -10.03 -14.31 -11.29
N ARG A 209 -10.76 -13.22 -10.97
CA ARG A 209 -12.21 -13.29 -10.72
C ARG A 209 -12.96 -13.71 -11.99
N LYS A 210 -12.69 -13.08 -13.13
CA LYS A 210 -13.21 -13.48 -14.46
C LYS A 210 -12.96 -14.97 -14.74
N LEU A 211 -11.74 -15.45 -14.47
CA LEU A 211 -11.36 -16.86 -14.68
C LEU A 211 -12.11 -17.83 -13.75
N LEU A 212 -12.33 -17.46 -12.49
CA LEU A 212 -13.03 -18.31 -11.51
C LEU A 212 -14.55 -18.30 -11.69
N THR A 213 -15.14 -17.19 -12.13
CA THR A 213 -16.58 -17.07 -12.40
C THR A 213 -16.99 -17.48 -13.82
N SER A 214 -16.07 -18.00 -14.64
CA SER A 214 -16.42 -18.50 -15.98
C SER A 214 -17.26 -19.78 -15.93
N ASN A 215 -17.84 -20.17 -17.06
CA ASN A 215 -18.55 -21.46 -17.21
C ASN A 215 -17.61 -22.63 -17.58
N ASP A 216 -16.29 -22.45 -17.47
CA ASP A 216 -15.30 -23.51 -17.70
C ASP A 216 -15.37 -24.62 -16.64
N SER A 217 -14.88 -25.83 -16.98
CA SER A 217 -14.64 -26.90 -16.01
C SER A 217 -13.53 -26.54 -15.01
N GLU A 218 -13.50 -27.19 -13.85
CA GLU A 218 -12.45 -26.94 -12.83
C GLU A 218 -11.04 -27.12 -13.40
N GLU A 219 -10.84 -28.13 -14.25
CA GLU A 219 -9.58 -28.42 -14.95
C GLU A 219 -9.15 -27.27 -15.88
N VAL A 220 -10.06 -26.77 -16.73
CA VAL A 220 -9.78 -25.66 -17.66
C VAL A 220 -9.55 -24.34 -16.89
N LYS A 221 -10.22 -24.12 -15.76
CA LYS A 221 -9.94 -22.97 -14.87
C LYS A 221 -8.53 -23.05 -14.29
N LEU A 222 -8.13 -24.22 -13.78
CA LEU A 222 -6.80 -24.44 -13.23
C LEU A 222 -5.71 -24.30 -14.31
N GLU A 223 -5.95 -24.76 -15.54
CA GLU A 223 -5.03 -24.57 -16.67
C GLU A 223 -4.84 -23.08 -16.99
N LYS A 224 -5.94 -22.31 -17.12
CA LYS A 224 -5.90 -20.87 -17.39
C LYS A 224 -5.20 -20.09 -16.26
N ILE A 225 -5.49 -20.42 -15.01
CA ILE A 225 -4.87 -19.79 -13.82
C ILE A 225 -3.38 -20.14 -13.72
N SER A 226 -3.00 -21.38 -13.99
CA SER A 226 -1.59 -21.84 -14.05
C SER A 226 -0.80 -21.06 -15.10
N LYS A 227 -1.35 -20.90 -16.32
CA LYS A 227 -0.75 -20.08 -17.39
C LYS A 227 -0.62 -18.62 -16.97
N TYR A 228 -1.67 -18.04 -16.39
CA TYR A 228 -1.70 -16.65 -15.93
C TYR A 228 -0.64 -16.34 -14.85
N PHE A 229 -0.47 -17.21 -13.84
CA PHE A 229 0.59 -17.06 -12.84
C PHE A 229 1.99 -17.24 -13.44
N ASN A 230 2.14 -18.16 -14.40
CA ASN A 230 3.40 -18.41 -15.08
C ASN A 230 3.84 -17.20 -15.93
N SER A 231 2.92 -16.58 -16.69
CA SER A 231 3.14 -15.30 -17.40
C SER A 231 3.59 -14.19 -16.44
N ASN A 232 2.91 -14.07 -15.29
CA ASN A 232 3.19 -13.08 -14.25
C ASN A 232 4.63 -13.24 -13.77
N ALA A 233 5.03 -14.46 -13.39
CA ALA A 233 6.36 -14.77 -12.92
C ALA A 233 7.43 -14.48 -13.97
N GLU A 234 7.29 -15.00 -15.19
CA GLU A 234 8.29 -14.83 -16.26
C GLU A 234 8.48 -13.36 -16.63
N SER A 235 7.41 -12.57 -16.63
CA SER A 235 7.50 -11.15 -16.96
C SER A 235 8.11 -10.32 -15.83
N LEU A 236 7.94 -10.70 -14.56
CA LEU A 236 8.68 -10.08 -13.46
C LEU A 236 10.14 -10.55 -13.39
N ILE A 237 10.42 -11.84 -13.60
CA ILE A 237 11.78 -12.42 -13.58
C ILE A 237 12.68 -11.77 -14.64
N ARG A 238 12.18 -11.52 -15.86
CA ARG A 238 12.90 -10.73 -16.87
C ARG A 238 13.31 -9.35 -16.32
N ASN A 239 12.34 -8.56 -15.88
CA ASN A 239 12.57 -7.22 -15.34
C ASN A 239 13.45 -7.19 -14.08
N ILE A 240 13.41 -8.23 -13.23
CA ILE A 240 14.30 -8.38 -12.08
C ILE A 240 15.75 -8.52 -12.52
N ASN A 241 16.00 -9.36 -13.53
CA ASN A 241 17.34 -9.60 -14.05
C ASN A 241 17.85 -8.43 -14.91
N ASP A 242 17.03 -7.89 -15.82
CA ASP A 242 17.39 -6.81 -16.75
C ASP A 242 17.84 -5.52 -16.04
N TYR A 243 17.33 -5.25 -14.83
CA TYR A 243 17.66 -4.06 -14.03
C TYR A 243 18.50 -4.34 -12.78
N ASN A 244 18.89 -5.59 -12.53
CA ASN A 244 19.54 -6.05 -11.29
C ASN A 244 18.76 -5.64 -10.02
N ILE A 245 17.50 -6.06 -9.92
CA ILE A 245 16.65 -5.86 -8.73
C ILE A 245 17.15 -6.73 -7.58
N ASN A 246 17.21 -6.15 -6.37
CA ASN A 246 17.70 -6.80 -5.16
C ASN A 246 16.56 -7.24 -4.23
N PHE A 247 15.42 -6.56 -4.27
CA PHE A 247 14.25 -6.84 -3.43
C PHE A 247 12.96 -6.81 -4.25
N VAL A 248 12.04 -7.74 -3.98
CA VAL A 248 10.68 -7.72 -4.52
C VAL A 248 9.71 -7.49 -3.36
N SER A 249 9.06 -6.32 -3.32
CA SER A 249 8.04 -5.98 -2.33
C SER A 249 6.67 -6.49 -2.78
N LEU A 250 6.11 -7.43 -2.03
CA LEU A 250 4.85 -8.10 -2.31
C LEU A 250 3.88 -7.96 -1.12
N SER A 251 3.30 -6.78 -1.00
CA SER A 251 2.40 -6.46 0.12
C SER A 251 1.01 -7.11 -0.01
N ARG A 252 0.66 -7.67 -1.19
CA ARG A 252 -0.59 -8.41 -1.43
C ARG A 252 -0.38 -9.68 -2.27
N GLY A 253 -1.02 -10.78 -1.84
CA GLY A 253 -0.90 -12.11 -2.44
C GLY A 253 -2.09 -12.53 -3.31
N VAL A 254 -2.22 -13.84 -3.55
CA VAL A 254 -3.54 -14.50 -3.41
C VAL A 254 -3.62 -14.89 -1.94
N SER A 255 -4.77 -14.74 -1.31
CA SER A 255 -4.98 -14.99 0.12
C SER A 255 -6.47 -15.17 0.42
N ARG A 256 -6.82 -15.40 1.69
CA ARG A 256 -8.21 -15.51 2.16
C ARG A 256 -9.14 -14.45 1.59
N ASP A 257 -8.72 -13.18 1.64
CA ASP A 257 -9.58 -12.05 1.37
C ASP A 257 -9.86 -11.86 -0.14
N TYR A 258 -9.01 -12.42 -1.00
CA TYR A 258 -9.23 -12.47 -2.44
C TYR A 258 -10.52 -13.24 -2.80
N TYR A 259 -10.88 -14.28 -2.04
CA TYR A 259 -12.07 -15.11 -2.29
C TYR A 259 -13.36 -14.59 -1.66
N LEU A 260 -13.33 -13.42 -0.99
CA LEU A 260 -14.54 -12.86 -0.37
C LEU A 260 -15.62 -12.56 -1.41
N GLY A 261 -16.86 -12.98 -1.11
CA GLY A 261 -17.99 -12.90 -2.04
C GLY A 261 -17.99 -13.91 -3.18
N MET A 262 -17.00 -14.82 -3.27
CA MET A 262 -16.89 -15.79 -4.37
C MET A 262 -17.25 -17.22 -3.94
N SER A 263 -18.18 -17.86 -4.65
CA SER A 263 -18.58 -19.25 -4.41
C SER A 263 -17.55 -20.23 -5.01
N VAL A 264 -16.45 -20.43 -4.29
CA VAL A 264 -15.33 -21.31 -4.68
C VAL A 264 -15.15 -22.41 -3.64
N SER A 265 -15.06 -23.67 -4.06
CA SER A 265 -14.85 -24.81 -3.16
C SER A 265 -13.46 -24.75 -2.50
N ASN A 266 -13.33 -25.21 -1.26
CA ASN A 266 -12.03 -25.17 -0.57
C ASN A 266 -10.96 -26.06 -1.26
N ASN A 267 -11.37 -27.12 -1.94
CA ASN A 267 -10.50 -27.93 -2.80
C ASN A 267 -9.93 -27.10 -3.98
N LEU A 268 -10.78 -26.31 -4.65
CA LEU A 268 -10.36 -25.44 -5.73
C LEU A 268 -9.46 -24.29 -5.20
N LYS A 269 -9.77 -23.69 -4.05
CA LYS A 269 -8.89 -22.71 -3.38
C LYS A 269 -7.50 -23.28 -3.13
N LEU A 270 -7.41 -24.45 -2.48
CA LEU A 270 -6.14 -25.13 -2.18
C LEU A 270 -5.28 -25.34 -3.45
N LYS A 271 -5.91 -25.77 -4.56
CA LYS A 271 -5.21 -25.93 -5.86
C LYS A 271 -4.75 -24.60 -6.45
N ILE A 272 -5.53 -23.52 -6.30
CA ILE A 272 -5.16 -22.18 -6.79
C ILE A 272 -4.00 -21.60 -5.97
N GLU A 273 -4.03 -21.75 -4.65
CA GLU A 273 -2.95 -21.30 -3.76
C GLU A 273 -1.67 -22.11 -3.97
N GLN A 274 -1.79 -23.43 -4.21
CA GLN A 274 -0.66 -24.24 -4.65
C GLN A 274 -0.10 -23.77 -6.00
N LEU A 275 -0.96 -23.51 -7.01
CA LEU A 275 -0.52 -22.95 -8.29
C LEU A 275 0.13 -21.57 -8.14
N TYR A 276 -0.36 -20.72 -7.24
CA TYR A 276 0.23 -19.42 -6.96
C TYR A 276 1.60 -19.55 -6.28
N TYR A 277 1.77 -20.49 -5.35
CA TYR A 277 3.07 -20.81 -4.81
C TYR A 277 4.02 -21.37 -5.88
N ASP A 278 3.64 -22.46 -6.56
CA ASP A 278 4.49 -23.21 -7.49
C ASP A 278 4.84 -22.43 -8.77
N LYS A 279 3.90 -21.62 -9.30
CA LYS A 279 4.08 -20.89 -10.57
C LYS A 279 4.45 -19.42 -10.41
N PHE A 280 4.35 -18.83 -9.23
CA PHE A 280 4.69 -17.43 -8.99
C PHE A 280 5.70 -17.24 -7.86
N LEU A 281 5.32 -17.49 -6.60
CA LEU A 281 6.16 -17.17 -5.43
C LEU A 281 7.50 -17.94 -5.47
N ASN A 282 7.43 -19.25 -5.72
CA ASN A 282 8.59 -20.13 -5.74
C ASN A 282 9.47 -19.92 -6.99
N ARG A 283 8.89 -19.48 -8.12
CA ARG A 283 9.66 -19.10 -9.31
C ARG A 283 10.49 -17.84 -9.05
N ILE A 284 9.85 -16.75 -8.58
CA ILE A 284 10.53 -15.47 -8.32
C ILE A 284 11.68 -15.65 -7.32
N ALA A 285 11.47 -16.42 -6.25
CA ALA A 285 12.49 -16.61 -5.22
C ALA A 285 13.66 -17.54 -5.66
N ASN A 286 13.43 -18.52 -6.53
CA ASN A 286 14.47 -19.48 -6.94
C ASN A 286 15.17 -19.14 -8.27
N GLU A 287 14.50 -18.44 -9.18
CA GLU A 287 15.01 -18.11 -10.53
C GLU A 287 15.62 -16.70 -10.60
N THR A 288 15.72 -16.01 -9.47
CA THR A 288 16.36 -14.69 -9.34
C THR A 288 17.25 -14.62 -8.10
N ASN A 289 18.16 -13.64 -8.08
CA ASN A 289 18.96 -13.30 -6.90
C ASN A 289 18.26 -12.26 -5.99
N ALA A 290 16.98 -11.94 -6.24
CA ALA A 290 16.24 -10.94 -5.47
C ALA A 290 15.55 -11.57 -4.25
N VAL A 291 15.55 -10.86 -3.12
CA VAL A 291 14.83 -11.29 -1.92
C VAL A 291 13.37 -10.90 -2.05
N LEU A 292 12.47 -11.89 -2.04
CA LEU A 292 11.03 -11.71 -2.03
C LEU A 292 10.54 -11.36 -0.62
N VAL A 293 10.27 -10.07 -0.39
CA VAL A 293 9.72 -9.55 0.87
C VAL A 293 8.20 -9.48 0.74
N GLN A 294 7.49 -10.40 1.40
CA GLN A 294 6.03 -10.49 1.35
C GLN A 294 5.42 -10.06 2.69
N SER A 295 4.20 -9.50 2.67
CA SER A 295 3.33 -9.53 3.86
C SER A 295 3.16 -10.97 4.35
N ALA A 296 3.24 -11.17 5.66
CA ALA A 296 2.78 -12.40 6.31
C ALA A 296 1.25 -12.49 6.31
N ALA A 297 0.74 -13.60 6.84
CA ALA A 297 -0.68 -13.83 7.05
C ALA A 297 -1.31 -12.86 8.06
N ASP A 298 -2.64 -12.73 7.99
CA ASP A 298 -3.47 -12.02 8.98
C ASP A 298 -3.15 -12.46 10.43
N PRO A 299 -2.77 -11.54 11.34
CA PRO A 299 -2.42 -11.87 12.73
C PRO A 299 -3.56 -12.51 13.53
N GLU A 300 -4.83 -12.33 13.11
CA GLU A 300 -5.99 -12.97 13.73
C GLU A 300 -6.27 -14.39 13.21
N TYR A 301 -5.55 -14.87 12.18
CA TYR A 301 -5.83 -16.13 11.50
C TYR A 301 -4.73 -17.18 11.69
N HIS A 302 -5.11 -18.43 11.99
CA HIS A 302 -4.19 -19.53 12.24
C HIS A 302 -4.21 -20.54 11.09
N ILE A 303 -3.19 -20.47 10.22
CA ILE A 303 -3.09 -21.30 9.01
C ILE A 303 -2.30 -22.58 9.31
N ASN A 304 -2.94 -23.74 9.19
CA ASN A 304 -2.32 -25.06 9.38
C ASN A 304 -2.09 -25.78 8.03
N LYS A 305 -1.39 -26.93 8.02
CA LYS A 305 -1.03 -27.65 6.78
C LYS A 305 -2.18 -28.09 5.87
N ASN A 306 -3.41 -28.17 6.39
CA ASN A 306 -4.60 -28.55 5.63
C ASN A 306 -5.43 -27.33 5.18
N ASP A 307 -4.98 -26.12 5.52
CA ASP A 307 -5.62 -24.87 5.17
C ASP A 307 -5.30 -24.48 3.70
N PRO A 308 -6.27 -24.01 2.90
CA PRO A 308 -6.02 -23.53 1.54
C PRO A 308 -4.84 -22.56 1.42
N PHE A 309 -4.68 -21.63 2.37
CA PHE A 309 -3.71 -20.54 2.30
C PHE A 309 -2.31 -20.96 2.81
N TYR A 310 -2.13 -22.22 3.24
CA TYR A 310 -0.84 -22.72 3.72
C TYR A 310 0.26 -22.66 2.64
N PHE A 311 -0.08 -22.96 1.38
CA PHE A 311 0.90 -22.96 0.30
C PHE A 311 1.50 -21.58 0.08
N SER A 312 0.65 -20.56 -0.09
CA SER A 312 1.06 -19.18 -0.26
C SER A 312 1.72 -18.64 1.01
N ASP A 313 1.04 -18.59 2.15
CA ASP A 313 1.55 -17.85 3.31
C ASP A 313 2.57 -18.63 4.15
N CYS A 314 2.44 -19.95 4.29
CA CYS A 314 3.18 -20.69 5.31
C CYS A 314 4.41 -21.46 4.78
N THR A 315 4.48 -21.75 3.48
CA THR A 315 5.64 -22.45 2.87
C THR A 315 6.90 -21.58 2.87
N LYS A 316 7.99 -22.11 3.45
CA LYS A 316 9.29 -21.44 3.50
C LYS A 316 10.06 -21.59 2.18
N ASN A 317 10.76 -20.54 1.79
CA ASN A 317 11.75 -20.52 0.71
C ASN A 317 12.94 -19.66 1.17
N ASN A 318 14.18 -20.04 0.80
CA ASN A 318 15.40 -19.39 1.30
C ASN A 318 15.53 -17.91 0.90
N ASN A 319 15.04 -17.53 -0.28
CA ASN A 319 15.09 -16.16 -0.79
C ASN A 319 13.77 -15.39 -0.52
N ARG A 320 12.97 -15.84 0.45
CA ARG A 320 11.68 -15.23 0.82
C ARG A 320 11.66 -14.88 2.30
N ILE A 321 11.22 -13.66 2.60
CA ILE A 321 11.01 -13.16 3.97
C ILE A 321 9.54 -12.76 4.09
N ARG A 322 8.83 -13.31 5.09
CA ARG A 322 7.44 -12.94 5.40
C ARG A 322 7.40 -12.01 6.59
N VAL A 323 6.75 -10.86 6.42
CA VAL A 323 6.81 -9.73 7.33
C VAL A 323 5.43 -9.43 7.92
N ALA A 324 5.32 -9.48 9.24
CA ALA A 324 4.15 -8.99 9.97
C ALA A 324 4.49 -7.68 10.71
N PHE A 325 3.47 -6.89 11.04
CA PHE A 325 3.64 -5.73 11.92
C PHE A 325 3.54 -6.13 13.40
N VAL A 326 3.93 -5.24 14.32
CA VAL A 326 3.74 -5.33 15.78
C VAL A 326 3.19 -4.00 16.28
N GLY A 327 2.08 -4.05 17.04
CA GLY A 327 1.40 -2.87 17.57
C GLY A 327 1.93 -2.35 18.92
N GLU A 328 3.10 -2.80 19.39
CA GLU A 328 3.71 -2.29 20.63
C GLU A 328 4.44 -0.96 20.40
N TYR A 329 3.67 0.13 20.33
CA TYR A 329 4.19 1.50 20.21
C TYR A 329 4.99 1.97 21.43
N ASN A 330 4.75 1.35 22.60
CA ASN A 330 5.38 1.72 23.87
C ASN A 330 6.78 1.11 24.09
N HIS A 331 7.39 0.46 23.09
CA HIS A 331 8.70 -0.15 23.24
C HIS A 331 9.73 0.31 22.20
N SER A 332 10.89 0.75 22.68
CA SER A 332 12.04 1.06 21.84
C SER A 332 12.80 -0.22 21.52
N PHE A 333 12.74 -0.65 20.26
CA PHE A 333 13.50 -1.79 19.77
C PHE A 333 14.96 -1.39 19.49
N SER A 334 15.89 -2.30 19.80
CA SER A 334 17.29 -2.14 19.37
C SER A 334 17.39 -2.06 17.84
N LYS A 335 18.37 -1.32 17.31
CA LYS A 335 18.69 -1.31 15.87
C LYS A 335 19.09 -2.69 15.31
N LEU A 336 19.36 -3.67 16.18
CA LEU A 336 19.62 -5.08 15.85
C LEU A 336 18.36 -5.98 15.94
N GLY A 337 17.20 -5.40 16.22
CA GLY A 337 15.95 -6.12 16.52
C GLY A 337 15.92 -6.76 17.91
N SER A 338 14.95 -7.65 18.13
CA SER A 338 14.88 -8.54 19.29
C SER A 338 14.30 -9.90 18.88
N ARG A 339 14.39 -10.89 19.78
CA ARG A 339 13.81 -12.25 19.63
C ARG A 339 12.83 -12.60 20.75
N GLU A 340 12.48 -11.65 21.61
CA GLU A 340 11.57 -11.91 22.74
C GLU A 340 10.12 -12.00 22.27
N SER A 341 9.48 -13.16 22.48
CA SER A 341 8.11 -13.44 22.05
C SER A 341 7.03 -12.59 22.74
N LYS A 342 7.38 -11.87 23.82
CA LYS A 342 6.46 -10.92 24.48
C LYS A 342 5.99 -9.81 23.52
N TYR A 343 6.84 -9.37 22.60
CA TYR A 343 6.51 -8.29 21.66
C TYR A 343 5.51 -8.70 20.55
N ILE A 344 5.18 -9.99 20.45
CA ILE A 344 4.29 -10.54 19.43
C ILE A 344 3.04 -11.20 20.03
N GLU A 345 2.72 -10.93 21.31
CA GLU A 345 1.61 -11.62 22.00
C GLU A 345 0.25 -11.43 21.32
N THR A 346 0.02 -10.29 20.67
CA THR A 346 -1.20 -10.01 19.88
C THR A 346 -1.27 -10.84 18.59
N ASN A 347 -0.14 -11.30 18.06
CA ASN A 347 0.02 -11.81 16.69
C ASN A 347 0.41 -13.30 16.64
N LYS A 348 0.38 -13.99 17.79
CA LYS A 348 0.78 -15.41 17.97
C LYS A 348 0.19 -16.42 16.96
N LYS A 349 -0.94 -16.13 16.33
CA LYS A 349 -1.55 -17.03 15.34
C LYS A 349 -0.80 -17.05 13.99
N ALA A 350 -0.22 -15.91 13.59
CA ALA A 350 0.55 -15.76 12.36
C ALA A 350 2.05 -16.02 12.53
N GLU A 351 2.56 -16.16 13.76
CA GLU A 351 3.97 -16.41 14.08
C GLU A 351 4.58 -17.55 13.23
N GLN A 352 3.88 -18.67 13.13
CA GLN A 352 4.32 -19.85 12.34
C GLN A 352 4.46 -19.58 10.83
N CYS A 353 3.80 -18.54 10.30
CA CYS A 353 3.83 -18.13 8.90
C CYS A 353 4.51 -16.75 8.70
N THR A 354 5.26 -16.29 9.71
CA THR A 354 6.06 -15.06 9.71
C THR A 354 7.55 -15.42 9.86
N ASP A 355 8.45 -14.62 9.29
CA ASP A 355 9.90 -14.74 9.52
C ASP A 355 10.49 -13.49 10.19
N VAL A 356 9.89 -12.32 9.99
CA VAL A 356 10.28 -11.05 10.63
C VAL A 356 9.03 -10.29 11.11
N PHE A 357 9.11 -9.70 12.30
CA PHE A 357 8.13 -8.74 12.81
C PHE A 357 8.75 -7.33 12.82
N ILE A 358 7.99 -6.32 12.39
CA ILE A 358 8.42 -4.90 12.38
C ILE A 358 7.41 -4.00 13.11
N ASN A 359 7.89 -3.01 13.85
CA ASN A 359 7.03 -1.99 14.43
C ASN A 359 6.72 -0.94 13.36
N ILE A 360 5.47 -0.90 12.89
CA ILE A 360 4.94 0.14 11.99
C ILE A 360 3.90 0.92 12.80
N PRO A 361 4.03 2.26 12.93
CA PRO A 361 2.94 3.09 13.44
C PRO A 361 1.74 3.05 12.48
N ASN A 362 0.57 2.55 12.93
CA ASN A 362 -0.67 2.66 12.15
C ASN A 362 -1.17 4.12 12.18
N ASP A 363 -1.45 4.68 11.00
CA ASP A 363 -2.34 5.85 10.79
C ASP A 363 -3.80 5.34 10.92
N GLU A 364 -4.32 5.21 12.15
CA GLU A 364 -5.77 5.00 12.47
C GLU A 364 -6.45 6.29 12.94
#